data_AF-A0A9E0XQX5-F1
#
_entry.id   AF-A0A9E0XQX5-F1
#
_cell.length_a   1.000
_cell.length_b   1.000
_cell.length_c   1.000
_cell.angle_alpha   90.00
_cell.angle_beta   90.00
_cell.angle_gamma   90.00
#
_symmetry.space_group_name_H-M   'P 1'
#
loop_
_entity.id
_entity.type
_entity.pdbx_description
1 polymer ?
#
loop_
_entity_poly.entity_id
_entity_poly.type
_entity_poly.pdbx_seq_one_letter_code
_entity_poly.pdbx_strand_id
1 'polypeptide(L)'
;MENDDIEVIQINIHGEDKPGLTSSLTDILARYDAAILDIGQANIHQTLSMGILFKTDSIRSGDIMKDLLFKAYELGIQIRFQPITVEQYEQWVGMQGKNRYIITMLGRKLTAQQIAAVTRVVAEQGLNIDSILRLTGRVSLDENARAPKSCIELSVRGNPHDKEGMQSRFLQLSTELGMDISFQKDDMFRRSRRLICFDMDSTLIETEVIDELAERAGVGAEVRAITESAMRGEIDFAESFRRRVAMLKGLDESVMADIAEHLPFTEGLDRLMHVLKRLGFKTAILSGGFTYFGNYLRRKYGFDYVYANELEIEDGKLTGRYLGDIVDGKRKAELLKLISQVENVDIAQTIAVGDGANDLPMLSVAGLGIAFHAKPKVKATAGQSLSTVGLDGILYFLGYKDSYIDDKQFKL
;
A
#
# COMPACT_ATOMS: atom_id res chain seq x y z
N MET A 1 -40.67 30.65 -20.29
CA MET A 1 -39.47 31.38 -19.81
C MET A 1 -38.38 30.33 -19.66
N GLU A 2 -38.09 29.65 -20.76
CA GLU A 2 -36.96 29.92 -21.68
C GLU A 2 -35.63 29.57 -21.01
N ASN A 3 -35.20 28.33 -21.27
CA ASN A 3 -33.88 27.79 -20.95
C ASN A 3 -32.76 28.39 -21.82
N ASP A 4 -33.07 29.41 -22.63
CA ASP A 4 -32.19 30.00 -23.64
C ASP A 4 -31.15 30.98 -23.08
N ASP A 5 -31.24 31.32 -21.79
CA ASP A 5 -30.31 32.25 -21.15
C ASP A 5 -29.24 31.58 -20.28
N ILE A 6 -29.22 30.25 -20.14
CA ILE A 6 -28.23 29.59 -19.27
C ILE A 6 -26.90 29.43 -20.02
N GLU A 7 -25.85 30.08 -19.51
CA GLU A 7 -24.48 29.88 -19.97
C GLU A 7 -23.66 29.15 -18.92
N VAL A 8 -22.94 28.10 -19.35
CA VAL A 8 -21.96 27.40 -18.53
C VAL A 8 -20.57 27.70 -19.07
N ILE A 9 -19.70 28.20 -18.21
CA ILE A 9 -18.36 28.67 -18.60
C ILE A 9 -17.33 28.03 -17.70
N GLN A 10 -16.34 27.39 -18.32
CA GLN A 10 -15.13 26.93 -17.65
C GLN A 10 -14.05 28.01 -17.76
N ILE A 11 -13.48 28.42 -16.63
CA ILE A 11 -12.27 29.23 -16.58
C ILE A 11 -11.09 28.39 -16.14
N ASN A 12 -10.01 28.45 -16.92
CA ASN A 12 -8.74 27.83 -16.61
C ASN A 12 -7.71 28.92 -16.33
N ILE A 13 -7.16 28.90 -15.12
CA ILE A 13 -6.29 29.92 -14.57
C ILE A 13 -4.90 29.31 -14.37
N HIS A 14 -3.89 29.95 -14.91
CA HIS A 14 -2.49 29.51 -14.82
C HIS A 14 -1.56 30.66 -14.46
N GLY A 15 -0.64 30.46 -13.53
CA GLY A 15 0.33 31.48 -13.15
C GLY A 15 1.10 31.14 -11.88
N GLU A 16 1.82 32.12 -11.36
CA GLU A 16 2.50 32.00 -10.06
C GLU A 16 1.46 32.05 -8.93
N ASP A 17 1.55 31.12 -7.98
CA ASP A 17 0.64 31.07 -6.84
C ASP A 17 0.88 32.25 -5.89
N LYS A 18 -0.21 32.92 -5.49
CA LYS A 18 -0.19 34.09 -4.61
C LYS A 18 -1.34 34.03 -3.61
N PRO A 19 -1.12 34.39 -2.33
CA PRO A 19 -2.19 34.50 -1.35
C PRO A 19 -3.32 35.42 -1.84
N GLY A 20 -4.57 34.99 -1.65
CA GLY A 20 -5.76 35.79 -1.99
C GLY A 20 -6.18 35.73 -3.46
N LEU A 21 -5.53 34.91 -4.30
CA LEU A 21 -5.93 34.74 -5.70
C LEU A 21 -7.34 34.14 -5.82
N THR A 22 -7.62 33.04 -5.11
CA THR A 22 -8.93 32.37 -5.13
C THR A 22 -10.03 33.30 -4.64
N SER A 23 -9.82 34.05 -3.56
CA SER A 23 -10.80 35.02 -3.05
C SER A 23 -11.04 36.16 -4.03
N SER A 24 -9.97 36.72 -4.62
CA SER A 24 -10.09 37.81 -5.59
C SER A 24 -10.93 37.46 -6.82
N LEU A 25 -10.80 36.23 -7.32
CA LEU A 25 -11.54 35.76 -8.49
C LEU A 25 -12.98 35.37 -8.13
N THR A 26 -13.17 34.69 -7.01
CA THR A 26 -14.52 34.29 -6.55
C THR A 26 -15.36 35.47 -6.09
N ASP A 27 -14.75 36.53 -5.57
CA ASP A 27 -15.43 37.80 -5.25
C ASP A 27 -16.04 38.43 -6.51
N ILE A 28 -15.36 38.34 -7.66
CA ILE A 28 -15.89 38.84 -8.93
C ILE A 28 -17.09 38.01 -9.35
N LEU A 29 -16.98 36.68 -9.34
CA LEU A 29 -18.09 35.77 -9.64
C LEU A 29 -19.30 36.04 -8.74
N ALA A 30 -19.07 36.27 -7.44
CA ALA A 30 -20.12 36.57 -6.47
C ALA A 30 -20.84 37.90 -6.74
N ARG A 31 -20.14 38.95 -7.20
CA ARG A 31 -20.76 40.25 -7.55
C ARG A 31 -21.81 40.14 -8.64
N TYR A 32 -21.67 39.16 -9.52
CA TYR A 32 -22.59 38.90 -10.63
C TYR A 32 -23.56 37.74 -10.34
N ASP A 33 -23.55 37.19 -9.12
CA ASP A 33 -24.39 36.05 -8.71
C ASP A 33 -24.19 34.80 -9.59
N ALA A 34 -22.95 34.57 -10.03
CA ALA A 34 -22.58 33.39 -10.79
C ALA A 34 -22.50 32.16 -9.86
N ALA A 35 -23.18 31.07 -10.25
CA ALA A 35 -23.21 29.85 -9.45
C ALA A 35 -22.04 28.93 -9.83
N ILE A 36 -21.14 28.65 -8.89
CA ILE A 36 -20.04 27.69 -9.12
C ILE A 36 -20.61 26.27 -9.16
N LEU A 37 -20.38 25.58 -10.27
CA LEU A 37 -20.78 24.19 -10.50
C LEU A 37 -19.68 23.19 -10.11
N ASP A 38 -18.42 23.56 -10.33
CA ASP A 38 -17.25 22.79 -9.89
C ASP A 38 -16.03 23.71 -9.72
N ILE A 39 -15.11 23.34 -8.84
CA ILE A 39 -13.85 24.06 -8.63
C ILE A 39 -12.74 23.11 -8.25
N GLY A 40 -11.61 23.21 -8.94
CA GLY A 40 -10.41 22.41 -8.67
C GLY A 40 -9.16 23.27 -8.75
N GLN A 41 -8.25 23.08 -7.80
CA GLN A 41 -6.97 23.78 -7.75
C GLN A 41 -5.83 22.80 -7.49
N ALA A 42 -4.73 22.97 -8.22
CA ALA A 42 -3.45 22.33 -7.93
C ALA A 42 -2.33 23.37 -7.97
N ASN A 43 -1.39 23.27 -7.03
CA ASN A 43 -0.14 24.01 -7.07
C ASN A 43 1.01 23.00 -7.22
N ILE A 44 1.77 23.14 -8.30
CA ILE A 44 2.94 22.32 -8.59
C ILE A 44 4.14 23.26 -8.73
N HIS A 45 5.12 23.13 -7.83
CA HIS A 45 6.36 23.94 -7.84
C HIS A 45 6.11 25.46 -7.92
N GLN A 46 5.14 25.98 -7.16
CA GLN A 46 4.73 27.40 -7.14
C GLN A 46 3.93 27.86 -8.37
N THR A 47 3.67 26.97 -9.31
CA THR A 47 2.77 27.23 -10.43
C THR A 47 1.36 26.76 -10.07
N LEU A 48 0.44 27.71 -10.01
CA LEU A 48 -0.98 27.48 -9.85
C LEU A 48 -1.61 27.03 -11.17
N SER A 49 -2.44 26.00 -11.09
CA SER A 49 -3.45 25.66 -12.10
C SER A 49 -4.79 25.53 -11.40
N MET A 50 -5.74 26.39 -11.73
CA MET A 50 -7.09 26.38 -11.16
C MET A 50 -8.14 26.34 -12.27
N GLY A 51 -9.09 25.43 -12.15
CA GLY A 51 -10.28 25.36 -12.98
C GLY A 51 -11.49 25.75 -12.15
N ILE A 52 -12.32 26.68 -12.65
CA ILE A 52 -13.65 26.96 -12.08
C ILE A 52 -14.66 26.80 -13.19
N LEU A 53 -15.68 25.97 -12.95
CA LEU A 53 -16.84 25.86 -13.80
C LEU A 53 -17.98 26.60 -13.13
N PHE A 54 -18.58 27.56 -13.82
CA PHE A 54 -19.70 28.32 -13.27
C PHE A 54 -20.84 28.47 -14.27
N LYS A 55 -22.03 28.69 -13.72
CA LYS A 55 -23.27 28.96 -14.43
C LYS A 55 -23.63 30.43 -14.28
N THR A 56 -24.00 31.08 -15.37
CA THR A 56 -24.45 32.48 -15.43
C THR A 56 -25.53 32.63 -16.50
N ASP A 57 -25.96 33.86 -16.74
CA ASP A 57 -26.77 34.25 -17.89
C ASP A 57 -25.98 35.01 -18.97
N SER A 58 -26.56 35.07 -20.17
CA SER A 58 -26.01 35.77 -21.36
C SER A 58 -25.84 37.28 -21.13
N ILE A 59 -26.60 37.85 -20.18
CA ILE A 59 -26.59 39.28 -19.86
C ILE A 59 -25.32 39.64 -19.07
N ARG A 60 -24.91 38.77 -18.11
CA ARG A 60 -23.81 39.05 -17.19
C ARG A 60 -22.48 38.45 -17.63
N SER A 61 -22.48 37.43 -18.49
CA SER A 61 -21.27 36.68 -18.82
C SER A 61 -20.15 37.55 -19.40
N GLY A 62 -20.48 38.49 -20.28
CA GLY A 62 -19.54 39.45 -20.86
C GLY A 62 -18.81 40.28 -19.80
N ASP A 63 -19.54 40.82 -18.83
CA ASP A 63 -19.00 41.64 -17.75
C ASP A 63 -18.16 40.82 -16.77
N ILE A 64 -18.61 39.60 -16.43
CA ILE A 64 -17.84 38.64 -15.62
C ILE A 64 -16.48 38.36 -16.28
N MET A 65 -16.48 38.01 -17.57
CA MET A 65 -15.25 37.69 -18.30
C MET A 65 -14.29 38.87 -18.35
N LYS A 66 -14.82 40.08 -18.59
CA LYS A 66 -14.04 41.32 -18.61
C LYS A 66 -13.39 41.60 -17.25
N ASP A 67 -14.14 41.56 -16.16
CA ASP A 67 -13.61 41.85 -14.82
C ASP A 67 -12.58 40.80 -14.38
N LEU A 68 -12.83 39.52 -14.70
CA LEU A 68 -11.86 38.45 -14.46
C LEU A 68 -10.56 38.66 -15.26
N LEU A 69 -10.63 39.12 -16.51
CA LEU A 69 -9.44 39.43 -17.32
C LEU A 69 -8.63 40.60 -16.72
N PHE A 70 -9.29 41.67 -16.28
CA PHE A 70 -8.63 42.79 -15.61
C PHE A 70 -7.93 42.31 -14.33
N LYS A 71 -8.64 41.54 -13.49
CA LYS A 71 -8.07 41.00 -12.26
C LYS A 71 -6.91 40.05 -12.52
N ALA A 72 -7.01 39.23 -13.55
CA ALA A 72 -5.94 38.32 -13.95
C ALA A 72 -4.67 39.08 -14.33
N TYR A 73 -4.81 40.15 -15.10
CA TYR A 73 -3.70 41.02 -15.48
C TYR A 73 -3.05 41.67 -14.25
N GLU A 74 -3.84 42.21 -13.33
CA GLU A 74 -3.34 42.78 -12.06
C GLU A 74 -2.55 41.75 -11.23
N LEU A 75 -3.02 40.51 -11.19
CA LEU A 75 -2.41 39.43 -10.43
C LEU A 75 -1.21 38.77 -11.15
N GLY A 76 -1.02 39.08 -12.44
CA GLY A 76 0.03 38.48 -13.29
C GLY A 76 -0.25 37.02 -13.64
N ILE A 77 -1.53 36.65 -13.78
CA ILE A 77 -1.97 35.28 -14.11
C ILE A 77 -2.70 35.27 -15.46
N GLN A 78 -2.70 34.12 -16.12
CA GLN A 78 -3.40 33.91 -17.38
C GLN A 78 -4.75 33.24 -17.11
N ILE A 79 -5.81 33.73 -17.75
CA ILE A 79 -7.14 33.11 -17.73
C ILE A 79 -7.55 32.76 -19.16
N ARG A 80 -8.06 31.54 -19.34
CA ARG A 80 -8.73 31.09 -20.56
C ARG A 80 -10.18 30.76 -20.24
N PHE A 81 -11.09 31.28 -21.05
CA PHE A 81 -12.52 30.97 -20.98
C PHE A 81 -12.87 29.93 -22.03
N GLN A 82 -13.69 28.96 -21.64
CA GLN A 82 -14.21 27.95 -22.53
C GLN A 82 -15.71 27.78 -22.26
N PRO A 83 -16.60 28.18 -23.18
CA PRO A 83 -18.02 27.91 -23.05
C PRO A 83 -18.27 26.41 -23.17
N ILE A 84 -19.13 25.88 -22.31
CA ILE A 84 -19.53 24.47 -22.26
C ILE A 84 -21.03 24.42 -22.54
N THR A 85 -21.46 23.59 -23.49
CA THR A 85 -22.90 23.44 -23.74
C THR A 85 -23.56 22.69 -22.59
N VAL A 86 -24.85 22.90 -22.38
CA VAL A 86 -25.61 22.17 -21.34
C VAL A 86 -25.51 20.66 -21.56
N GLU A 87 -25.56 20.18 -22.82
CA GLU A 87 -25.41 18.76 -23.12
C GLU A 87 -24.02 18.23 -22.74
N GLN A 88 -22.96 19.00 -22.99
CA GLN A 88 -21.59 18.61 -22.60
C GLN A 88 -21.44 18.54 -21.08
N TYR A 89 -22.04 19.49 -20.36
CA TYR A 89 -22.06 19.48 -18.90
C TYR A 89 -22.82 18.27 -18.35
N GLU A 90 -24.03 17.99 -18.86
CA GLU A 90 -24.84 16.84 -18.44
C GLU A 90 -24.15 15.50 -18.77
N GLN A 91 -23.45 15.40 -19.91
CA GLN A 91 -22.60 14.25 -20.21
C GLN A 91 -21.47 14.08 -19.19
N TRP A 92 -20.85 15.18 -18.77
CA TRP A 92 -19.78 15.15 -17.77
C TRP A 92 -20.30 14.77 -16.38
N VAL A 93 -21.47 15.27 -15.99
CA VAL A 93 -22.20 14.83 -14.79
C VAL A 93 -22.52 13.34 -14.87
N GLY A 94 -23.02 12.85 -16.02
CA GLY A 94 -23.29 11.43 -16.26
C GLY A 94 -22.03 10.55 -16.30
N MET A 95 -20.85 11.12 -16.50
CA MET A 95 -19.55 10.42 -16.39
C MET A 95 -19.03 10.34 -14.94
N GLN A 96 -19.70 10.94 -13.95
CA GLN A 96 -19.43 10.64 -12.54
C GLN A 96 -19.64 9.14 -12.30
N GLY A 97 -18.55 8.40 -12.09
CA GLY A 97 -18.61 6.97 -11.80
C GLY A 97 -17.68 6.07 -12.61
N LYS A 98 -16.82 6.61 -13.51
CA LYS A 98 -15.71 5.79 -14.04
C LYS A 98 -14.87 5.27 -12.89
N ASN A 99 -14.49 3.98 -12.95
CA ASN A 99 -13.64 3.39 -11.93
C ASN A 99 -12.35 4.20 -11.80
N ARG A 100 -11.96 4.40 -10.54
CA ARG A 100 -10.67 4.99 -10.19
C ARG A 100 -9.79 3.90 -9.64
N TYR A 101 -8.53 3.94 -10.04
CA TYR A 101 -7.50 3.06 -9.55
C TYR A 101 -6.29 3.89 -9.12
N ILE A 102 -5.57 3.37 -8.14
CA ILE A 102 -4.31 3.92 -7.68
C ILE A 102 -3.20 2.98 -8.09
N ILE A 103 -2.18 3.54 -8.74
CA ILE A 103 -0.92 2.85 -9.01
C ILE A 103 0.16 3.49 -8.15
N THR A 104 0.71 2.73 -7.21
CA THR A 104 1.83 3.17 -6.37
C THR A 104 3.11 2.57 -6.91
N MET A 105 4.08 3.40 -7.25
CA MET A 105 5.43 2.98 -7.62
C MET A 105 6.38 3.29 -6.47
N LEU A 106 7.17 2.31 -6.05
CA LEU A 106 8.02 2.40 -4.88
C LEU A 106 9.37 1.76 -5.18
N GLY A 107 10.45 2.39 -4.72
CA GLY A 107 11.79 1.82 -4.81
C GLY A 107 12.79 2.69 -4.06
N ARG A 108 14.06 2.27 -4.04
CA ARG A 108 15.14 3.10 -3.46
C ARG A 108 15.35 4.39 -4.27
N LYS A 109 15.29 4.27 -5.60
CA LYS A 109 15.26 5.40 -6.53
C LYS A 109 14.22 5.08 -7.60
N LEU A 110 13.52 6.11 -8.08
CA LEU A 110 12.63 5.98 -9.24
C LEU A 110 13.22 6.71 -10.44
N THR A 111 13.40 5.97 -11.55
CA THR A 111 13.96 6.48 -12.80
C THR A 111 12.87 6.87 -13.78
N ALA A 112 13.20 7.72 -14.76
CA ALA A 112 12.27 8.05 -15.84
C ALA A 112 11.85 6.83 -16.66
N GLN A 113 12.74 5.84 -16.83
CA GLN A 113 12.45 4.58 -17.52
C GLN A 113 11.36 3.77 -16.79
N GLN A 114 11.46 3.68 -15.46
CA GLN A 114 10.46 3.01 -14.63
C GLN A 114 9.09 3.67 -14.76
N ILE A 115 9.04 5.00 -14.66
CA ILE A 115 7.78 5.77 -14.78
C ILE A 115 7.19 5.59 -16.17
N ALA A 116 8.00 5.76 -17.23
CA ALA A 116 7.54 5.62 -18.61
C ALA A 116 6.98 4.22 -18.90
N ALA A 117 7.60 3.16 -18.35
CA ALA A 117 7.13 1.80 -18.51
C ALA A 117 5.75 1.59 -17.88
N VAL A 118 5.54 2.08 -16.65
CA VAL A 118 4.23 1.99 -15.97
C VAL A 118 3.18 2.81 -16.69
N THR A 119 3.47 4.07 -17.05
CA THR A 119 2.50 4.94 -17.73
C THR A 119 2.15 4.45 -19.13
N ARG A 120 3.05 3.72 -19.80
CA ARG A 120 2.75 3.08 -21.09
C ARG A 120 1.69 1.99 -20.93
N VAL A 121 1.82 1.13 -19.92
CA VAL A 121 0.82 0.09 -19.63
C VAL A 121 -0.53 0.73 -19.31
N VAL A 122 -0.56 1.84 -18.57
CA VAL A 122 -1.79 2.61 -18.29
C VAL A 122 -2.44 3.11 -19.59
N ALA A 123 -1.65 3.68 -20.50
CA ALA A 123 -2.13 4.19 -21.78
C ALA A 123 -2.63 3.08 -22.72
N GLU A 124 -1.93 1.94 -22.79
CA GLU A 124 -2.33 0.76 -23.58
C GLU A 124 -3.68 0.17 -23.12
N GLN A 125 -4.03 0.36 -21.85
CA GLN A 125 -5.31 -0.05 -21.27
C GLN A 125 -6.41 1.02 -21.39
N GLY A 126 -6.14 2.13 -22.09
CA GLY A 126 -7.11 3.20 -22.32
C GLY A 126 -7.45 4.03 -21.07
N LEU A 127 -6.59 4.00 -20.05
CA LEU A 127 -6.78 4.76 -18.81
C LEU A 127 -6.12 6.13 -18.89
N ASN A 128 -6.74 7.13 -18.24
CA ASN A 128 -6.16 8.46 -18.09
C ASN A 128 -5.51 8.63 -16.71
N ILE A 129 -4.38 9.33 -16.62
CA ILE A 129 -3.77 9.72 -15.34
C ILE A 129 -4.35 11.06 -14.93
N ASP A 130 -5.11 11.08 -13.84
CA ASP A 130 -5.73 12.30 -13.29
C ASP A 130 -4.75 13.11 -12.44
N SER A 131 -3.87 12.43 -11.69
CA SER A 131 -2.88 13.10 -10.83
C SER A 131 -1.70 12.19 -10.52
N ILE A 132 -0.53 12.79 -10.33
CA ILE A 132 0.67 12.12 -9.82
C ILE A 132 1.12 12.84 -8.54
N LEU A 133 1.26 12.09 -7.45
CA LEU A 133 1.66 12.60 -6.15
C LEU A 133 2.92 11.89 -5.67
N ARG A 134 3.84 12.61 -5.04
CA ARG A 134 4.95 11.98 -4.30
C ARG A 134 4.49 11.66 -2.88
N LEU A 135 4.71 10.43 -2.43
CA LEU A 135 4.37 10.01 -1.06
C LEU A 135 5.56 10.14 -0.10
N THR A 136 6.79 10.04 -0.61
CA THR A 136 7.99 10.21 0.21
C THR A 136 8.47 11.66 0.26
N GLY A 137 9.35 11.96 1.21
CA GLY A 137 10.08 13.23 1.26
C GLY A 137 10.87 13.50 -0.03
N ARG A 138 11.32 14.76 -0.19
CA ARG A 138 12.21 15.10 -1.30
C ARG A 138 13.55 14.40 -1.10
N VAL A 139 14.03 13.73 -2.14
CA VAL A 139 15.32 13.06 -2.11
C VAL A 139 16.41 14.13 -2.12
N SER A 140 17.29 14.11 -1.11
CA SER A 140 18.47 14.98 -1.07
C SER A 140 19.42 14.61 -2.22
N LEU A 141 20.16 15.58 -2.74
CA LEU A 141 21.27 15.31 -3.66
C LEU A 141 22.49 14.73 -2.94
N ASP A 142 22.50 14.76 -1.61
CA ASP A 142 23.51 14.10 -0.78
C ASP A 142 23.28 12.58 -0.77
N GLU A 143 24.17 11.84 -1.42
CA GLU A 143 24.11 10.38 -1.53
C GLU A 143 24.29 9.65 -0.19
N ASN A 144 24.78 10.35 0.85
CA ASN A 144 24.99 9.78 2.18
C ASN A 144 23.79 9.97 3.14
N ALA A 145 22.79 10.76 2.74
CA ALA A 145 21.69 11.16 3.62
C ALA A 145 20.53 10.14 3.62
N ARG A 146 20.64 9.09 4.47
CA ARG A 146 19.66 7.98 4.68
C ARG A 146 19.30 7.21 3.40
N ALA A 147 19.17 5.88 3.46
CA ALA A 147 18.73 5.07 2.32
C ALA A 147 17.42 5.62 1.73
N PRO A 148 17.47 6.37 0.61
CA PRO A 148 16.31 7.14 0.20
C PRO A 148 15.25 6.17 -0.31
N LYS A 149 13.98 6.42 0.05
CA LYS A 149 12.82 5.76 -0.56
C LYS A 149 12.19 6.77 -1.48
N SER A 150 11.94 6.38 -2.71
CA SER A 150 11.22 7.19 -3.68
C SER A 150 9.90 6.50 -3.98
N CYS A 151 8.81 7.17 -3.60
CA CYS A 151 7.48 6.68 -3.88
C CYS A 151 6.63 7.74 -4.57
N ILE A 152 5.97 7.34 -5.66
CA ILE A 152 4.94 8.13 -6.32
C ILE A 152 3.65 7.34 -6.43
N GLU A 153 2.54 8.04 -6.41
CA GLU A 153 1.18 7.53 -6.55
C GLU A 153 0.54 8.17 -7.78
N LEU A 154 0.00 7.36 -8.68
CA LEU A 154 -0.75 7.78 -9.85
C LEU A 154 -2.22 7.46 -9.60
N SER A 155 -3.07 8.47 -9.64
CA SER A 155 -4.53 8.29 -9.71
C SER A 155 -4.93 8.15 -11.16
N VAL A 156 -5.49 7.00 -11.53
CA VAL A 156 -5.92 6.72 -12.90
C VAL A 156 -7.42 6.48 -12.99
N ARG A 157 -8.04 6.96 -14.07
CA ARG A 157 -9.48 6.87 -14.30
C ARG A 157 -9.79 6.15 -15.60
N GLY A 158 -10.78 5.26 -15.55
CA GLY A 158 -11.25 4.50 -16.70
C GLY A 158 -11.55 3.05 -16.34
N ASN A 159 -11.86 2.25 -17.34
CA ASN A 159 -12.07 0.81 -17.19
C ASN A 159 -10.99 0.10 -18.02
N PRO A 160 -10.04 -0.63 -17.40
CA PRO A 160 -9.01 -1.33 -18.15
C PRO A 160 -9.64 -2.43 -19.03
N HIS A 161 -9.13 -2.59 -20.24
CA HIS A 161 -9.60 -3.63 -21.18
C HIS A 161 -9.29 -5.04 -20.67
N ASP A 162 -8.10 -5.22 -20.08
CA ASP A 162 -7.64 -6.46 -19.46
C ASP A 162 -6.95 -6.16 -18.13
N LYS A 163 -7.72 -6.24 -17.05
CA LYS A 163 -7.23 -5.95 -15.69
C LYS A 163 -6.19 -6.97 -15.23
N GLU A 164 -6.39 -8.26 -15.52
CA GLU A 164 -5.50 -9.34 -15.08
C GLU A 164 -4.17 -9.30 -15.85
N GLY A 165 -4.22 -9.05 -17.16
CA GLY A 165 -3.03 -8.83 -17.98
C GLY A 165 -2.26 -7.57 -17.56
N MET A 166 -2.98 -6.48 -17.25
CA MET A 166 -2.37 -5.25 -16.71
C MET A 166 -1.61 -5.53 -15.39
N GLN A 167 -2.25 -6.23 -14.45
CA GLN A 167 -1.64 -6.60 -13.17
C GLN A 167 -0.42 -7.52 -13.35
N SER A 168 -0.54 -8.50 -14.25
CA SER A 168 0.57 -9.39 -14.61
C SER A 168 1.75 -8.63 -15.21
N ARG A 169 1.49 -7.64 -16.07
CA ARG A 169 2.54 -6.79 -16.66
C ARG A 169 3.22 -5.92 -15.61
N PHE A 170 2.50 -5.40 -14.62
CA PHE A 170 3.12 -4.68 -13.51
C PHE A 170 4.03 -5.56 -12.66
N LEU A 171 3.65 -6.81 -12.38
CA LEU A 171 4.52 -7.76 -11.67
C LEU A 171 5.81 -8.07 -12.46
N GLN A 172 5.70 -8.20 -13.79
CA GLN A 172 6.88 -8.36 -14.67
C GLN A 172 7.78 -7.13 -14.61
N LEU A 173 7.22 -5.93 -14.81
CA LEU A 173 7.97 -4.67 -14.76
C LEU A 173 8.64 -4.44 -13.40
N SER A 174 7.98 -4.85 -12.32
CA SER A 174 8.53 -4.79 -10.96
C SER A 174 9.84 -5.59 -10.86
N THR A 175 9.86 -6.79 -11.45
CA THR A 175 11.04 -7.66 -11.48
C THR A 175 12.11 -7.17 -12.47
N GLU A 176 11.69 -6.79 -13.69
CA GLU A 176 12.59 -6.34 -14.78
C GLU A 176 13.34 -5.05 -14.42
N LEU A 177 12.67 -4.11 -13.77
CA LEU A 177 13.18 -2.75 -13.54
C LEU A 177 13.57 -2.48 -12.09
N GLY A 178 13.43 -3.46 -11.19
CA GLY A 178 13.82 -3.30 -9.78
C GLY A 178 13.04 -2.20 -9.06
N MET A 179 11.71 -2.26 -9.12
CA MET A 179 10.79 -1.41 -8.35
C MET A 179 9.61 -2.23 -7.86
N ASP A 180 8.92 -1.76 -6.84
CA ASP A 180 7.65 -2.30 -6.38
C ASP A 180 6.50 -1.50 -6.98
N ILE A 181 5.51 -2.21 -7.51
CA ILE A 181 4.31 -1.60 -8.09
C ILE A 181 3.09 -2.16 -7.36
N SER A 182 2.25 -1.26 -6.84
CA SER A 182 0.93 -1.61 -6.35
C SER A 182 -0.16 -1.10 -7.28
N PHE A 183 -1.13 -1.94 -7.63
CA PHE A 183 -2.32 -1.56 -8.41
C PHE A 183 -3.60 -1.88 -7.64
N GLN A 184 -4.32 -0.85 -7.19
CA GLN A 184 -5.49 -1.00 -6.32
C GLN A 184 -6.68 -0.20 -6.86
N LYS A 185 -7.90 -0.67 -6.60
CA LYS A 185 -9.09 0.15 -6.81
C LYS A 185 -9.13 1.27 -5.76
N ASP A 186 -9.47 2.49 -6.17
CA ASP A 186 -9.67 3.61 -5.23
C ASP A 186 -11.10 3.55 -4.68
N ASP A 187 -11.31 2.69 -3.69
CA ASP A 187 -12.57 2.55 -2.97
C ASP A 187 -12.43 2.92 -1.49
N MET A 188 -13.53 2.84 -0.74
CA MET A 188 -13.52 3.14 0.69
C MET A 188 -12.64 2.17 1.50
N PHE A 189 -12.47 0.93 1.05
CA PHE A 189 -11.71 -0.08 1.76
C PHE A 189 -10.21 0.18 1.68
N ARG A 190 -9.72 0.69 0.54
CA ARG A 190 -8.31 1.13 0.39
C ARG A 190 -7.87 2.05 1.53
N ARG A 191 -8.76 2.97 1.93
CA ARG A 191 -8.50 4.03 2.92
C ARG A 191 -8.90 3.67 4.36
N SER A 192 -9.56 2.53 4.56
CA SER A 192 -10.13 2.12 5.85
C SER A 192 -9.65 0.74 6.29
N ARG A 193 -8.45 0.32 5.87
CA ARG A 193 -7.83 -0.90 6.39
C ARG A 193 -7.59 -0.78 7.89
N ARG A 194 -7.81 -1.88 8.61
CA ARG A 194 -7.86 -1.89 10.08
C ARG A 194 -7.22 -3.09 10.74
N LEU A 195 -7.03 -4.19 10.01
CA LEU A 195 -6.39 -5.41 10.50
C LEU A 195 -5.26 -5.77 9.56
N ILE A 196 -4.09 -6.08 10.11
CA ILE A 196 -2.96 -6.60 9.37
C ILE A 196 -2.41 -7.86 10.03
N CYS A 197 -2.29 -8.92 9.23
CA CYS A 197 -1.73 -10.20 9.62
C CYS A 197 -0.40 -10.43 8.89
N PHE A 198 0.60 -10.89 9.61
CA PHE A 198 1.93 -11.16 9.08
C PHE A 198 2.29 -12.64 9.28
N ASP A 199 2.97 -13.24 8.31
CA ASP A 199 3.86 -14.36 8.62
C ASP A 199 5.04 -13.86 9.47
N MET A 200 5.70 -14.77 10.18
CA MET A 200 6.82 -14.46 11.04
C MET A 200 8.16 -14.69 10.33
N ASP A 201 8.49 -15.96 10.08
CA ASP A 201 9.73 -16.38 9.41
C ASP A 201 9.79 -15.77 8.00
N SER A 202 10.98 -15.33 7.59
CA SER A 202 11.23 -14.68 6.29
C SER A 202 10.35 -13.45 5.94
N THR A 203 9.59 -12.94 6.92
CA THR A 203 8.69 -11.78 6.77
C THR A 203 8.94 -10.74 7.86
N LEU A 204 8.63 -11.02 9.12
CA LEU A 204 8.92 -10.13 10.26
C LEU A 204 10.39 -10.24 10.72
N ILE A 205 10.96 -11.42 10.54
CA ILE A 205 12.36 -11.74 10.82
C ILE A 205 13.02 -12.30 9.56
N GLU A 206 14.32 -12.09 9.42
CA GLU A 206 15.07 -12.42 8.19
C GLU A 206 15.58 -13.87 8.14
N THR A 207 15.21 -14.69 9.13
CA THR A 207 15.66 -16.08 9.26
C THR A 207 14.48 -17.03 9.47
N GLU A 208 14.71 -18.31 9.15
CA GLU A 208 13.82 -19.42 9.48
C GLU A 208 14.17 -19.94 10.88
N VAL A 209 13.31 -19.71 11.87
CA VAL A 209 13.61 -20.05 13.27
C VAL A 209 13.96 -21.53 13.47
N ILE A 210 13.32 -22.42 12.71
CA ILE A 210 13.57 -23.86 12.82
C ILE A 210 14.98 -24.25 12.36
N ASP A 211 15.53 -23.54 11.38
CA ASP A 211 16.89 -23.77 10.90
C ASP A 211 17.91 -23.29 11.96
N GLU A 212 17.65 -22.14 12.59
CA GLU A 212 18.46 -21.63 13.71
C GLU A 212 18.48 -22.57 14.93
N LEU A 213 17.34 -23.21 15.22
CA LEU A 213 17.25 -24.23 16.27
C LEU A 213 18.00 -25.51 15.88
N ALA A 214 17.88 -25.93 14.62
CA ALA A 214 18.52 -27.13 14.11
C ALA A 214 20.05 -27.01 14.10
N GLU A 215 20.58 -25.84 13.73
CA GLU A 215 22.02 -25.55 13.79
C GLU A 215 22.55 -25.64 15.22
N ARG A 216 21.85 -25.04 16.19
CA ARG A 216 22.24 -25.14 17.61
C ARG A 216 22.05 -26.54 18.20
N ALA A 217 21.16 -27.35 17.64
CA ALA A 217 20.99 -28.77 17.97
C ALA A 217 22.01 -29.70 17.27
N GLY A 218 22.82 -29.17 16.34
CA GLY A 218 23.80 -29.96 15.57
C GLY A 218 23.18 -30.83 14.47
N VAL A 219 21.92 -30.57 14.08
CA VAL A 219 21.13 -31.33 13.08
C VAL A 219 20.67 -30.44 11.91
N GLY A 220 21.36 -29.32 11.69
CA GLY A 220 21.02 -28.33 10.65
C GLY A 220 20.97 -28.92 9.24
N ALA A 221 21.94 -29.78 8.90
CA ALA A 221 22.02 -30.40 7.58
C ALA A 221 20.82 -31.31 7.28
N GLU A 222 20.39 -32.09 8.27
CA GLU A 222 19.26 -33.01 8.16
C GLU A 222 17.93 -32.26 8.05
N VAL A 223 17.75 -31.20 8.85
CA VAL A 223 16.56 -30.34 8.79
C VAL A 223 16.46 -29.66 7.44
N ARG A 224 17.58 -29.15 6.90
CA ARG A 224 17.64 -28.53 5.57
C ARG A 224 17.25 -29.51 4.47
N ALA A 225 17.73 -30.75 4.53
CA ALA A 225 17.36 -31.79 3.57
C ALA A 225 15.85 -32.10 3.59
N ILE A 226 15.22 -32.09 4.78
CA ILE A 226 13.76 -32.24 4.92
C ILE A 226 13.02 -31.03 4.34
N THR A 227 13.49 -29.81 4.60
CA THR A 227 12.91 -28.58 4.05
C THR A 227 12.95 -28.57 2.52
N GLU A 228 14.08 -28.98 1.92
CA GLU A 228 14.22 -29.08 0.47
C GLU A 228 13.28 -30.14 -0.13
N SER A 229 13.14 -31.30 0.53
CA SER A 229 12.21 -32.36 0.12
C SER A 229 10.76 -31.86 0.12
N ALA A 230 10.37 -31.11 1.15
CA ALA A 230 9.04 -30.48 1.23
C ALA A 230 8.83 -29.42 0.14
N MET A 231 9.85 -28.61 -0.16
CA MET A 231 9.80 -27.63 -1.24
C MET A 231 9.71 -28.26 -2.64
N ARG A 232 10.28 -29.47 -2.82
CA ARG A 232 10.10 -30.29 -4.04
C ARG A 232 8.73 -30.96 -4.12
N GLY A 233 7.92 -30.90 -3.06
CA GLY A 233 6.61 -31.54 -2.98
C GLY A 233 6.65 -33.05 -2.76
N GLU A 234 7.80 -33.58 -2.31
CA GLU A 234 7.98 -35.01 -2.02
C GLU A 234 7.28 -35.42 -0.72
N ILE A 235 7.14 -34.48 0.22
CA ILE A 235 6.42 -34.63 1.49
C ILE A 235 5.53 -33.40 1.72
N ASP A 236 4.41 -33.58 2.42
CA ASP A 236 3.53 -32.46 2.76
C ASP A 236 4.10 -31.58 3.89
N PHE A 237 3.51 -30.39 4.08
CA PHE A 237 3.98 -29.44 5.09
C PHE A 237 3.91 -30.00 6.51
N ALA A 238 2.84 -30.74 6.85
CA ALA A 238 2.64 -31.28 8.18
C ALA A 238 3.65 -32.39 8.49
N GLU A 239 3.94 -33.26 7.53
CA GLU A 239 4.95 -34.28 7.61
C GLU A 239 6.36 -33.67 7.71
N SER A 240 6.68 -32.68 6.88
CA SER A 240 7.94 -31.93 6.96
C SER A 240 8.11 -31.29 8.34
N PHE A 241 7.07 -30.63 8.85
CA PHE A 241 7.07 -30.01 10.17
C PHE A 241 7.33 -31.05 11.28
N ARG A 242 6.59 -32.16 11.30
CA ARG A 242 6.78 -33.24 12.29
C ARG A 242 8.19 -33.80 12.28
N ARG A 243 8.74 -34.07 11.09
CA ARG A 243 10.10 -34.60 10.94
C ARG A 243 11.14 -33.62 11.45
N ARG A 244 11.03 -32.33 11.10
CA ARG A 244 11.98 -31.29 11.55
C ARG A 244 11.92 -31.07 13.06
N VAL A 245 10.71 -31.00 13.64
CA VAL A 245 10.54 -30.84 15.10
C VAL A 245 11.10 -32.04 15.86
N ALA A 246 10.91 -33.27 15.35
CA ALA A 246 11.46 -34.47 15.99
C ALA A 246 12.99 -34.46 16.12
N MET A 247 13.69 -33.81 15.19
CA MET A 247 15.16 -33.69 15.21
C MET A 247 15.65 -32.73 16.31
N LEU A 248 14.79 -31.86 16.84
CA LEU A 248 15.13 -30.91 17.91
C LEU A 248 15.07 -31.52 19.31
N LYS A 249 14.78 -32.82 19.43
CA LYS A 249 14.65 -33.51 20.71
C LYS A 249 15.93 -33.39 21.54
N GLY A 250 15.78 -32.97 22.79
CA GLY A 250 16.86 -32.84 23.77
C GLY A 250 17.53 -31.46 23.79
N LEU A 251 17.16 -30.56 22.88
CA LEU A 251 17.62 -29.17 22.91
C LEU A 251 17.10 -28.45 24.16
N ASP A 252 17.97 -27.72 24.83
CA ASP A 252 17.64 -26.96 26.04
C ASP A 252 16.80 -25.72 25.72
N GLU A 253 15.79 -25.41 26.54
CA GLU A 253 14.91 -24.26 26.28
C GLU A 253 15.65 -22.92 26.32
N SER A 254 16.75 -22.82 27.06
CA SER A 254 17.59 -21.61 27.14
C SER A 254 18.13 -21.20 25.77
N VAL A 255 18.27 -22.16 24.86
CA VAL A 255 18.65 -21.89 23.47
C VAL A 255 17.64 -20.96 22.81
N MET A 256 16.34 -21.21 22.97
CA MET A 256 15.30 -20.38 22.35
C MET A 256 15.38 -18.93 22.84
N ALA A 257 15.74 -18.70 24.11
CA ALA A 257 15.94 -17.37 24.67
C ALA A 257 17.12 -16.65 23.99
N ASP A 258 18.26 -17.32 23.82
CA ASP A 258 19.42 -16.78 23.12
C ASP A 258 19.11 -16.42 21.66
N ILE A 259 18.38 -17.29 20.94
CA ILE A 259 17.96 -17.00 19.55
C ILE A 259 17.08 -15.74 19.54
N ALA A 260 16.09 -15.66 20.43
CA ALA A 260 15.11 -14.58 20.44
C ALA A 260 15.75 -13.20 20.67
N GLU A 261 16.76 -13.11 21.52
CA GLU A 261 17.48 -11.87 21.80
C GLU A 261 18.30 -11.37 20.59
N HIS A 262 18.76 -12.29 19.73
CA HIS A 262 19.62 -12.00 18.57
C HIS A 262 18.89 -12.09 17.22
N LEU A 263 17.56 -12.19 17.21
CA LEU A 263 16.79 -12.30 15.97
C LEU A 263 17.02 -11.08 15.05
N PRO A 264 17.39 -11.29 13.77
CA PRO A 264 17.46 -10.23 12.79
C PRO A 264 16.03 -9.82 12.38
N PHE A 265 15.60 -8.63 12.79
CA PHE A 265 14.30 -8.08 12.37
C PHE A 265 14.40 -7.48 10.97
N THR A 266 13.35 -7.70 10.18
CA THR A 266 13.26 -7.16 8.83
C THR A 266 13.31 -5.63 8.82
N GLU A 267 14.05 -5.05 7.88
CA GLU A 267 14.15 -3.60 7.69
C GLU A 267 12.77 -2.93 7.71
N GLY A 268 12.64 -1.86 8.49
CA GLY A 268 11.42 -1.04 8.52
C GLY A 268 10.32 -1.57 9.46
N LEU A 269 10.49 -2.73 10.10
CA LEU A 269 9.50 -3.27 11.03
C LEU A 269 9.16 -2.30 12.17
N ASP A 270 10.17 -1.69 12.80
CA ASP A 270 9.95 -0.75 13.92
C ASP A 270 9.08 0.44 13.50
N ARG A 271 9.39 1.03 12.34
CA ARG A 271 8.65 2.16 11.77
C ARG A 271 7.23 1.76 11.40
N LEU A 272 7.06 0.59 10.77
CA LEU A 272 5.74 0.08 10.40
C LEU A 272 4.87 -0.12 11.65
N MET A 273 5.36 -0.86 12.64
CA MET A 273 4.59 -1.19 13.85
C MET A 273 4.21 0.05 14.64
N HIS A 274 5.12 1.02 14.78
CA HIS A 274 4.82 2.29 15.43
C HIS A 274 3.65 3.02 14.79
N VAL A 275 3.66 3.14 13.46
CA VAL A 275 2.58 3.81 12.70
C VAL A 275 1.27 3.04 12.81
N LEU A 276 1.31 1.71 12.62
CA LEU A 276 0.12 0.87 12.73
C LEU A 276 -0.54 0.98 14.11
N LYS A 277 0.26 0.96 15.19
CA LYS A 277 -0.27 1.10 16.55
C LYS A 277 -0.89 2.46 16.80
N ARG A 278 -0.27 3.57 16.35
CA ARG A 278 -0.88 4.91 16.49
C ARG A 278 -2.17 5.05 15.70
N LEU A 279 -2.27 4.41 14.55
CA LEU A 279 -3.47 4.40 13.71
C LEU A 279 -4.56 3.44 14.22
N GLY A 280 -4.30 2.70 15.29
CA GLY A 280 -5.26 1.77 15.89
C GLY A 280 -5.48 0.51 15.07
N PHE A 281 -4.51 0.09 14.25
CA PHE A 281 -4.58 -1.20 13.56
C PHE A 281 -4.54 -2.34 14.57
N LYS A 282 -5.36 -3.34 14.32
CA LYS A 282 -5.18 -4.67 14.89
C LYS A 282 -4.08 -5.39 14.14
N THR A 283 -3.21 -6.04 14.89
CA THR A 283 -1.98 -6.64 14.39
C THR A 283 -1.90 -8.09 14.85
N ALA A 284 -1.64 -9.01 13.92
CA ALA A 284 -1.57 -10.43 14.22
C ALA A 284 -0.36 -11.09 13.58
N ILE A 285 0.25 -12.03 14.29
CA ILE A 285 1.24 -12.97 13.74
C ILE A 285 0.53 -14.29 13.50
N LEU A 286 0.50 -14.75 12.25
CA LEU A 286 -0.06 -16.03 11.82
C LEU A 286 1.06 -16.83 11.16
N SER A 287 1.70 -17.74 11.89
CA SER A 287 2.94 -18.38 11.44
C SER A 287 2.95 -19.90 11.60
N GLY A 288 3.66 -20.58 10.70
CA GLY A 288 4.03 -21.98 10.84
C GLY A 288 5.26 -22.20 11.74
N GLY A 289 5.91 -21.13 12.21
CA GLY A 289 6.97 -21.17 13.21
C GLY A 289 6.43 -21.43 14.62
N PHE A 290 7.15 -20.96 15.64
CA PHE A 290 6.86 -21.32 17.04
C PHE A 290 6.29 -20.19 17.91
N THR A 291 5.37 -20.54 18.82
CA THR A 291 4.69 -19.60 19.73
C THR A 291 5.65 -18.82 20.62
N TYR A 292 6.79 -19.41 21.01
CA TYR A 292 7.80 -18.74 21.83
C TYR A 292 8.29 -17.42 21.18
N PHE A 293 8.69 -17.50 19.92
CA PHE A 293 9.21 -16.36 19.15
C PHE A 293 8.11 -15.36 18.78
N GLY A 294 6.93 -15.86 18.40
CA GLY A 294 5.76 -15.01 18.19
C GLY A 294 5.41 -14.20 19.43
N ASN A 295 5.45 -14.81 20.62
CA ASN A 295 5.21 -14.13 21.89
C ASN A 295 6.33 -13.16 22.29
N TYR A 296 7.57 -13.43 21.89
CA TYR A 296 8.67 -12.48 22.04
C TYR A 296 8.42 -11.23 21.20
N LEU A 297 8.10 -11.38 19.91
CA LEU A 297 7.71 -10.28 19.03
C LEU A 297 6.49 -9.54 19.55
N ARG A 298 5.50 -10.25 20.10
CA ARG A 298 4.32 -9.66 20.75
C ARG A 298 4.69 -8.73 21.89
N ARG A 299 5.59 -9.14 22.79
CA ARG A 299 6.04 -8.29 23.90
C ARG A 299 6.81 -7.07 23.41
N LYS A 300 7.65 -7.24 22.37
CA LYS A 300 8.50 -6.17 21.83
C LYS A 300 7.72 -5.12 21.03
N TYR A 301 6.82 -5.55 20.15
CA TYR A 301 6.09 -4.69 19.21
C TYR A 301 4.60 -4.48 19.56
N GLY A 302 4.13 -5.15 20.60
CA GLY A 302 2.76 -5.03 21.09
C GLY A 302 1.72 -5.73 20.23
N PHE A 303 2.04 -6.78 19.47
CA PHE A 303 1.04 -7.50 18.64
C PHE A 303 -0.20 -7.91 19.45
N ASP A 304 -1.38 -7.81 18.83
CA ASP A 304 -2.65 -8.09 19.49
C ASP A 304 -2.92 -9.60 19.53
N TYR A 305 -2.56 -10.30 18.46
CA TYR A 305 -2.75 -11.75 18.30
C TYR A 305 -1.45 -12.45 17.87
N VAL A 306 -1.26 -13.67 18.37
CA VAL A 306 -0.20 -14.57 17.94
C VAL A 306 -0.79 -15.97 17.84
N TYR A 307 -0.72 -16.55 16.65
CA TYR A 307 -1.05 -17.94 16.40
C TYR A 307 0.12 -18.60 15.66
N ALA A 308 0.75 -19.56 16.32
CA ALA A 308 1.89 -20.32 15.82
C ALA A 308 1.89 -21.72 16.45
N ASN A 309 2.84 -22.58 16.06
CA ASN A 309 2.95 -23.93 16.59
C ASN A 309 3.63 -23.94 17.97
N GLU A 310 3.14 -24.74 18.91
CA GLU A 310 3.72 -24.82 20.25
C GLU A 310 4.63 -26.04 20.37
N LEU A 311 5.90 -25.84 20.74
CA LEU A 311 6.83 -26.93 21.01
C LEU A 311 6.57 -27.50 22.39
N GLU A 312 6.55 -28.82 22.51
CA GLU A 312 6.41 -29.47 23.81
C GLU A 312 7.75 -29.49 24.56
N ILE A 313 7.73 -28.97 25.78
CA ILE A 313 8.90 -28.85 26.66
C ILE A 313 8.63 -29.66 27.93
N GLU A 314 9.55 -30.57 28.26
CA GLU A 314 9.55 -31.33 29.52
C GLU A 314 10.94 -31.19 30.17
N ASP A 315 10.98 -30.92 31.48
CA ASP A 315 12.22 -30.73 32.25
C ASP A 315 13.22 -29.73 31.62
N GLY A 316 12.70 -28.64 31.04
CA GLY A 316 13.50 -27.59 30.39
C GLY A 316 14.10 -27.99 29.04
N LYS A 317 13.64 -29.09 28.43
CA LYS A 317 14.13 -29.57 27.13
C LYS A 317 13.00 -29.85 26.14
N LEU A 318 13.28 -29.64 24.87
CA LEU A 318 12.37 -29.99 23.78
C LEU A 318 12.21 -31.52 23.70
N THR A 319 10.97 -32.00 23.67
CA THR A 319 10.69 -33.45 23.56
C THR A 319 10.80 -33.96 22.12
N GLY A 320 10.86 -33.04 21.15
CA GLY A 320 10.71 -33.33 19.72
C GLY A 320 9.26 -33.51 19.28
N ARG A 321 8.29 -33.14 20.12
CA ARG A 321 6.86 -33.10 19.80
C ARG A 321 6.33 -31.66 19.87
N TYR A 322 5.09 -31.48 19.44
CA TYR A 322 4.39 -30.20 19.44
C TYR A 322 2.98 -30.38 20.02
N LEU A 323 2.41 -29.30 20.53
CA LEU A 323 1.08 -29.25 21.11
C LEU A 323 0.08 -28.61 20.15
N GLY A 324 -1.16 -29.11 20.18
CA GLY A 324 -2.27 -28.57 19.39
C GLY A 324 -2.19 -28.87 17.88
N ASP A 325 -2.96 -28.08 17.11
CA ASP A 325 -3.04 -28.22 15.66
C ASP A 325 -1.91 -27.47 14.95
N ILE A 326 -1.41 -28.04 13.85
CA ILE A 326 -0.39 -27.40 13.03
C ILE A 326 -0.99 -26.19 12.31
N VAL A 327 -0.36 -25.03 12.46
CA VAL A 327 -0.68 -23.81 11.73
C VAL A 327 -0.11 -23.90 10.31
N ASP A 328 -0.90 -24.49 9.41
CA ASP A 328 -0.62 -24.54 7.98
C ASP A 328 -1.22 -23.34 7.22
N GLY A 329 -1.05 -23.32 5.89
CA GLY A 329 -1.57 -22.22 5.07
C GLY A 329 -3.09 -22.05 5.10
N LYS A 330 -3.85 -23.16 5.18
CA LYS A 330 -5.31 -23.09 5.31
C LYS A 330 -5.69 -22.50 6.67
N ARG A 331 -4.99 -22.93 7.72
CA ARG A 331 -5.20 -22.44 9.08
C ARG A 331 -4.90 -20.95 9.19
N LYS A 332 -3.84 -20.44 8.54
CA LYS A 332 -3.56 -18.99 8.47
C LYS A 332 -4.74 -18.21 7.86
N ALA A 333 -5.33 -18.70 6.77
CA ALA A 333 -6.49 -18.07 6.14
C ALA A 333 -7.75 -18.11 7.02
N GLU A 334 -7.99 -19.22 7.73
CA GLU A 334 -9.09 -19.33 8.70
C GLU A 334 -8.92 -18.36 9.87
N LEU A 335 -7.70 -18.24 10.41
CA LEU A 335 -7.39 -17.35 11.52
C LEU A 335 -7.54 -15.88 11.13
N LEU A 336 -7.12 -15.48 9.92
CA LEU A 336 -7.38 -14.14 9.39
C LEU A 336 -8.89 -13.83 9.40
N LYS A 337 -9.73 -14.75 8.90
CA LYS A 337 -11.20 -14.59 8.89
C LYS A 337 -11.77 -14.53 10.30
N LEU A 338 -11.28 -15.38 11.20
CA LEU A 338 -11.71 -15.41 12.59
C LEU A 338 -11.42 -14.08 13.30
N ILE A 339 -10.20 -13.56 13.18
CA ILE A 339 -9.81 -12.29 13.80
C ILE A 339 -10.63 -11.13 13.19
N SER A 340 -10.83 -11.13 11.87
CA SER A 340 -11.69 -10.17 11.17
C SER A 340 -13.11 -10.17 11.74
N GLN A 341 -13.70 -11.34 12.00
CA GLN A 341 -15.02 -11.45 12.63
C GLN A 341 -15.04 -10.96 14.08
N VAL A 342 -14.06 -11.36 14.89
CA VAL A 342 -13.95 -10.98 16.31
C VAL A 342 -13.79 -9.47 16.48
N GLU A 343 -12.99 -8.84 15.62
CA GLU A 343 -12.74 -7.40 15.64
C GLU A 343 -13.80 -6.59 14.86
N ASN A 344 -14.79 -7.26 14.28
CA ASN A 344 -15.83 -6.65 13.44
C ASN A 344 -15.25 -5.76 12.32
N VAL A 345 -14.24 -6.29 11.63
CA VAL A 345 -13.55 -5.67 10.50
C VAL A 345 -13.92 -6.44 9.25
N ASP A 346 -14.39 -5.77 8.20
CA ASP A 346 -14.71 -6.42 6.93
C ASP A 346 -13.44 -7.05 6.33
N ILE A 347 -13.56 -8.20 5.66
CA ILE A 347 -12.40 -8.88 5.08
C ILE A 347 -11.66 -7.98 4.06
N ALA A 348 -12.38 -7.10 3.35
CA ALA A 348 -11.83 -6.12 2.42
C ALA A 348 -10.95 -5.06 3.12
N GLN A 349 -11.10 -4.88 4.44
CA GLN A 349 -10.28 -3.98 5.27
C GLN A 349 -9.06 -4.68 5.89
N THR A 350 -8.83 -5.96 5.57
CA THR A 350 -7.70 -6.73 6.08
C THR A 350 -6.51 -6.69 5.14
N ILE A 351 -5.32 -6.78 5.72
CA ILE A 351 -4.04 -6.90 5.01
C ILE A 351 -3.40 -8.22 5.44
N ALA A 352 -2.85 -8.97 4.49
CA ALA A 352 -2.03 -10.13 4.78
C ALA A 352 -0.66 -9.95 4.13
N VAL A 353 0.40 -10.26 4.87
CA VAL A 353 1.79 -10.14 4.43
C VAL A 353 2.50 -11.46 4.66
N GLY A 354 3.17 -11.98 3.65
CA GLY A 354 3.93 -13.23 3.72
C GLY A 354 4.83 -13.40 2.51
N ASP A 355 5.82 -14.29 2.59
CA ASP A 355 6.82 -14.53 1.55
C ASP A 355 6.59 -15.86 0.78
N GLY A 356 5.91 -16.81 1.43
CA GLY A 356 5.93 -18.20 1.04
C GLY A 356 4.66 -18.69 0.34
N ALA A 357 4.75 -19.91 -0.22
CA ALA A 357 3.59 -20.57 -0.82
C ALA A 357 2.55 -21.01 0.23
N ASN A 358 3.00 -21.23 1.47
CA ASN A 358 2.16 -21.45 2.66
C ASN A 358 1.24 -20.25 2.94
N ASP A 359 1.61 -19.03 2.57
CA ASP A 359 0.79 -17.84 2.84
C ASP A 359 -0.26 -17.56 1.77
N LEU A 360 -0.15 -18.19 0.59
CA LEU A 360 -1.06 -17.93 -0.53
C LEU A 360 -2.54 -18.00 -0.14
N PRO A 361 -3.03 -19.00 0.63
CA PRO A 361 -4.43 -19.01 1.05
C PRO A 361 -4.82 -17.78 1.90
N MET A 362 -3.93 -17.29 2.77
CA MET A 362 -4.16 -16.10 3.59
C MET A 362 -4.09 -14.83 2.74
N LEU A 363 -3.10 -14.72 1.86
CA LEU A 363 -2.91 -13.58 0.95
C LEU A 363 -4.10 -13.42 -0.01
N SER A 364 -4.62 -14.52 -0.55
CA SER A 364 -5.76 -14.51 -1.48
C SER A 364 -7.10 -14.16 -0.82
N VAL A 365 -7.24 -14.37 0.49
CA VAL A 365 -8.47 -14.05 1.22
C VAL A 365 -8.49 -12.60 1.70
N ALA A 366 -7.33 -12.02 2.02
CA ALA A 366 -7.25 -10.66 2.52
C ALA A 366 -7.68 -9.62 1.48
N GLY A 367 -8.23 -8.49 1.96
CA GLY A 367 -8.54 -7.34 1.10
C GLY A 367 -7.32 -6.74 0.40
N LEU A 368 -6.14 -6.90 1.01
CA LEU A 368 -4.84 -6.63 0.41
C LEU A 368 -3.84 -7.72 0.80
N GLY A 369 -3.58 -8.66 -0.12
CA GLY A 369 -2.44 -9.57 -0.03
C GLY A 369 -1.16 -8.92 -0.52
N ILE A 370 -0.07 -9.03 0.25
CA ILE A 370 1.25 -8.51 -0.10
C ILE A 370 2.27 -9.65 -0.01
N ALA A 371 2.83 -10.03 -1.15
CA ALA A 371 3.96 -10.94 -1.21
C ALA A 371 5.26 -10.17 -0.87
N PHE A 372 5.83 -10.40 0.30
CA PHE A 372 7.05 -9.76 0.77
C PHE A 372 8.29 -10.59 0.41
N HIS A 373 9.25 -10.03 -0.34
CA HIS A 373 10.49 -10.70 -0.75
C HIS A 373 10.29 -12.11 -1.35
N ALA A 374 9.10 -12.34 -1.91
CA ALA A 374 8.60 -13.67 -2.21
C ALA A 374 9.16 -14.27 -3.50
N LYS A 375 9.09 -15.60 -3.61
CA LYS A 375 9.44 -16.32 -4.83
C LYS A 375 8.48 -15.99 -5.98
N PRO A 376 8.88 -16.10 -7.27
CA PRO A 376 8.07 -15.71 -8.42
C PRO A 376 6.65 -16.31 -8.44
N LYS A 377 6.51 -17.59 -8.05
CA LYS A 377 5.21 -18.28 -7.98
C LYS A 377 4.24 -17.62 -6.98
N VAL A 378 4.77 -17.12 -5.86
CA VAL A 378 3.98 -16.45 -4.82
C VAL A 378 3.57 -15.06 -5.30
N LYS A 379 4.51 -14.31 -5.88
CA LYS A 379 4.26 -12.97 -6.46
C LYS A 379 3.14 -12.98 -7.50
N ALA A 380 3.12 -13.99 -8.37
CA ALA A 380 2.09 -14.13 -9.40
C ALA A 380 0.67 -14.30 -8.83
N THR A 381 0.54 -14.81 -7.60
CA THR A 381 -0.77 -15.15 -7.00
C THR A 381 -1.23 -14.13 -5.95
N ALA A 382 -0.31 -13.48 -5.24
CA ALA A 382 -0.62 -12.53 -4.16
C ALA A 382 -1.20 -11.19 -4.65
N GLY A 383 -1.16 -10.93 -5.96
CA GLY A 383 -1.69 -9.72 -6.59
C GLY A 383 -0.84 -8.47 -6.39
N GLN A 384 -0.07 -8.38 -5.30
CA GLN A 384 0.91 -7.31 -5.03
C GLN A 384 2.20 -7.91 -4.50
N SER A 385 3.32 -7.24 -4.74
CA SER A 385 4.62 -7.65 -4.18
C SER A 385 5.42 -6.46 -3.68
N LEU A 386 6.16 -6.67 -2.60
CA LEU A 386 7.14 -5.73 -2.06
C LEU A 386 8.49 -6.45 -1.97
N SER A 387 9.49 -6.00 -2.74
CA SER A 387 10.76 -6.70 -2.96
C SER A 387 11.99 -5.81 -2.89
N THR A 388 11.84 -4.48 -2.96
CA THR A 388 12.98 -3.56 -3.11
C THR A 388 13.26 -2.71 -1.88
N VAL A 389 12.28 -2.63 -0.97
CA VAL A 389 12.34 -1.87 0.28
C VAL A 389 11.83 -2.71 1.44
N GLY A 390 12.17 -2.30 2.67
CA GLY A 390 11.71 -2.94 3.90
C GLY A 390 10.19 -2.91 4.10
N LEU A 391 9.72 -3.56 5.17
CA LEU A 391 8.30 -3.74 5.50
C LEU A 391 7.51 -2.43 5.62
N ASP A 392 8.15 -1.34 6.03
CA ASP A 392 7.51 -0.01 6.08
C ASP A 392 7.11 0.51 4.69
N GLY A 393 7.55 -0.13 3.61
CA GLY A 393 7.03 0.07 2.26
C GLY A 393 5.51 -0.14 2.14
N ILE A 394 4.94 -1.00 3.00
CA ILE A 394 3.49 -1.22 3.10
C ILE A 394 2.74 0.09 3.37
N LEU A 395 3.31 1.01 4.15
CA LEU A 395 2.68 2.29 4.46
C LEU A 395 2.34 3.09 3.19
N TYR A 396 3.20 3.03 2.17
CA TYR A 396 2.95 3.71 0.91
C TYR A 396 1.89 3.01 0.06
N PHE A 397 1.80 1.68 0.11
CA PHE A 397 0.71 0.94 -0.53
C PHE A 397 -0.65 1.28 0.11
N LEU A 398 -0.64 1.66 1.39
CA LEU A 398 -1.82 2.19 2.10
C LEU A 398 -2.08 3.68 1.81
N GLY A 399 -1.21 4.36 1.06
CA GLY A 399 -1.34 5.77 0.69
C GLY A 399 -0.85 6.76 1.76
N TYR A 400 -0.15 6.29 2.79
CA TYR A 400 0.46 7.18 3.79
C TYR A 400 1.67 7.90 3.22
N LYS A 401 1.79 9.19 3.56
CA LYS A 401 2.89 10.06 3.14
C LYS A 401 3.88 10.23 4.29
N ASP A 402 5.16 10.41 3.97
CA ASP A 402 6.19 10.76 4.95
C ASP A 402 5.78 12.00 5.75
N SER A 403 5.18 13.00 5.11
CA SER A 403 4.70 14.21 5.79
C SER A 403 3.66 13.94 6.89
N TYR A 404 2.88 12.86 6.78
CA TYR A 404 1.91 12.46 7.80
C TYR A 404 2.57 11.63 8.91
N ILE A 405 3.54 10.80 8.52
CA ILE A 405 4.25 9.88 9.42
C ILE A 405 5.29 10.62 10.28
N ASP A 406 5.96 11.63 9.74
CA ASP A 406 7.00 12.41 10.41
C ASP A 406 6.46 13.65 11.16
N ASP A 407 5.12 13.84 11.15
CA ASP A 407 4.47 14.87 11.96
C ASP A 407 4.86 14.68 13.44
N LYS A 408 4.99 15.77 14.20
CA LYS A 408 5.28 15.73 15.64
C LYS A 408 4.29 14.86 16.41
N GLN A 409 3.05 14.74 15.92
CA GLN A 409 2.04 13.83 16.47
C GLN A 409 2.29 12.34 16.19
N PHE A 410 3.34 11.99 15.44
CA PHE A 410 3.77 10.63 15.13
C PHE A 410 5.26 10.38 15.42
N LYS A 411 6.02 11.38 15.86
CA LYS A 411 7.44 11.18 16.27
C LYS A 411 7.56 10.25 17.48
N LEU A 412 8.57 9.38 17.42
CA LEU A 412 9.01 8.46 18.48
C LEU A 412 9.27 9.19 19.79
#